data_AF-A0A961TP19-F1
#
_entry.id   AF-A0A961TP19-F1
#
_cell.length_a   1.000
_cell.length_b   1.000
_cell.length_c   1.000
_cell.angle_alpha   90.00
_cell.angle_beta   90.00
_cell.angle_gamma   90.00
#
_symmetry.space_group_name_H-M   'P 1'
#
loop_
_entity.id
_entity.type
_entity.pdbx_description
1 polymer ?
#
loop_
_entity_poly.entity_id
_entity_poly.type
_entity_poly.pdbx_seq_one_letter_code
_entity_poly.pdbx_strand_id
1 'polypeptide(L)'
;MQTAYDEIVSDSAGEARLHEREAILHTIAVMEDADRDPSSAAKRTDAVVAVTRLWTSLIADLASVQNQYPNELKARIISIGLFVLRHCEAARSDETKDFAAVIEISRMLEKGLAQ
;
A
#
# COMPACT_ATOMS: atom_id res chain seq x y z
N MET A 1 -34.31 -15.99 -9.87
CA MET A 1 -33.42 -15.01 -10.52
C MET A 1 -32.61 -14.28 -9.46
N GLN A 2 -31.57 -14.92 -8.92
CA GLN A 2 -30.59 -14.29 -8.01
C GLN A 2 -29.17 -14.87 -8.21
N THR A 3 -29.05 -16.08 -8.78
CA THR A 3 -27.79 -16.77 -9.08
C THR A 3 -26.80 -15.99 -9.96
N ALA A 4 -27.27 -15.23 -10.95
CA ALA A 4 -26.38 -14.46 -11.83
C ALA A 4 -25.81 -13.18 -11.17
N TYR A 5 -26.51 -12.62 -10.17
CA TYR A 5 -26.01 -11.45 -9.44
C TYR A 5 -24.93 -11.86 -8.43
N ASP A 6 -25.14 -12.99 -7.76
CA ASP A 6 -24.20 -13.49 -6.75
C ASP A 6 -22.87 -13.99 -7.38
N GLU A 7 -22.90 -14.60 -8.58
CA GLU A 7 -21.67 -15.01 -9.29
C GLU A 7 -20.83 -13.82 -9.75
N ILE A 8 -21.45 -12.78 -10.34
CA ILE A 8 -20.74 -11.59 -10.83
C ILE A 8 -20.16 -10.77 -9.67
N VAL A 9 -20.89 -10.66 -8.56
CA VAL A 9 -20.41 -9.95 -7.36
C VAL A 9 -19.27 -10.71 -6.67
N SER A 10 -19.35 -12.05 -6.61
CA SER A 10 -18.27 -12.87 -6.05
C SER A 10 -16.99 -12.83 -6.90
N ASP A 11 -17.12 -12.85 -8.22
CA ASP A 11 -15.99 -12.80 -9.15
C ASP A 11 -15.27 -11.43 -9.08
N SER A 12 -16.05 -10.34 -9.13
CA SER A 12 -15.50 -8.97 -9.02
C SER A 12 -14.86 -8.66 -7.66
N ALA A 13 -15.38 -9.21 -6.56
CA ALA A 13 -14.77 -9.07 -5.24
C ALA A 13 -13.46 -9.89 -5.10
N GLY A 14 -13.30 -10.97 -5.87
CA GLY A 14 -12.06 -11.75 -5.96
C GLY A 14 -10.99 -11.00 -6.76
N GLU A 15 -11.35 -10.46 -7.92
CA GLU A 15 -10.45 -9.66 -8.77
C GLU A 15 -9.94 -8.39 -8.06
N ALA A 16 -10.81 -7.70 -7.31
CA ALA A 16 -10.42 -6.52 -6.54
C ALA A 16 -9.31 -6.83 -5.52
N ARG A 17 -9.44 -7.94 -4.77
CA ARG A 17 -8.42 -8.36 -3.79
C ARG A 17 -7.12 -8.78 -4.46
N LEU A 18 -7.18 -9.43 -5.63
CA LEU A 18 -6.00 -9.79 -6.39
C LEU A 18 -5.24 -8.53 -6.84
N HIS A 19 -5.94 -7.55 -7.40
CA HIS A 19 -5.35 -6.29 -7.82
C HIS A 19 -4.75 -5.50 -6.66
N GLU A 20 -5.41 -5.44 -5.50
CA GLU A 20 -4.86 -4.79 -4.30
C GLU A 20 -3.55 -5.46 -3.86
N ARG A 21 -3.52 -6.79 -3.86
CA ARG A 21 -2.33 -7.56 -3.51
C ARG A 21 -1.20 -7.31 -4.50
N GLU A 22 -1.48 -7.35 -5.79
CA GLU A 22 -0.50 -7.07 -6.84
C GLU A 22 0.06 -5.65 -6.72
N ALA A 23 -0.79 -4.66 -6.42
CA ALA A 23 -0.35 -3.28 -6.22
C ALA A 23 0.61 -3.16 -5.02
N ILE A 24 0.31 -3.84 -3.91
CA ILE A 24 1.19 -3.85 -2.73
C ILE A 24 2.53 -4.54 -3.04
N LEU A 25 2.49 -5.72 -3.69
CA LEU A 25 3.69 -6.47 -4.06
C LEU A 25 4.57 -5.70 -5.04
N HIS A 26 3.97 -5.04 -6.03
CA HIS A 26 4.69 -4.17 -6.96
C HIS A 26 5.38 -3.02 -6.23
N THR A 27 4.68 -2.32 -5.34
CA THR A 27 5.27 -1.23 -4.56
C THR A 27 6.43 -1.72 -3.68
N ILE A 28 6.33 -2.91 -3.08
CA ILE A 28 7.44 -3.54 -2.36
C ILE A 28 8.64 -3.77 -3.28
N ALA A 29 8.42 -4.31 -4.48
CA ALA A 29 9.50 -4.59 -5.42
C ALA A 29 10.23 -3.31 -5.88
N VAL A 30 9.50 -2.21 -6.10
CA VAL A 30 10.10 -0.92 -6.47
C VAL A 30 10.95 -0.35 -5.32
N MET A 31 10.48 -0.46 -4.08
CA MET A 31 11.27 -0.05 -2.90
C MET A 31 12.55 -0.87 -2.76
N GLU A 32 12.48 -2.19 -2.93
CA GLU A 32 13.66 -3.06 -2.86
C GLU A 32 14.67 -2.77 -3.96
N ASP A 33 14.21 -2.43 -5.17
CA ASP A 33 15.12 -2.04 -6.26
C ASP A 33 15.81 -0.70 -5.98
N ALA A 34 15.11 0.24 -5.34
CA ALA A 34 15.69 1.50 -4.88
C ALA A 34 16.72 1.29 -3.74
N ASP A 35 16.46 0.39 -2.79
CA ASP A 35 17.40 0.06 -1.72
C ASP A 35 18.66 -0.68 -2.23
N ARG A 36 18.56 -1.41 -3.35
CA ARG A 36 19.71 -2.07 -4.01
C ARG A 36 20.65 -1.11 -4.72
N ASP A 37 20.14 0.05 -5.15
CA ASP A 37 20.93 1.10 -5.77
C ASP A 37 20.55 2.47 -5.20
N PRO A 38 21.01 2.78 -3.97
CA PRO A 38 20.69 4.04 -3.29
C PRO A 38 21.19 5.29 -4.04
N SER A 39 22.18 5.11 -4.93
CA SER A 39 22.76 6.19 -5.73
C SER A 39 21.86 6.62 -6.88
N SER A 40 20.88 5.78 -7.27
CA SER A 40 19.94 6.09 -8.33
C SER A 40 18.79 6.95 -7.82
N ALA A 41 18.92 8.26 -8.05
CA ALA A 41 17.85 9.23 -7.78
C ALA A 41 16.54 8.90 -8.54
N ALA A 42 16.64 8.28 -9.72
CA ALA A 42 15.48 7.85 -10.50
C ALA A 42 14.70 6.75 -9.79
N LYS A 43 15.37 5.67 -9.38
CA LYS A 43 14.74 4.54 -8.65
C LYS A 43 14.14 4.99 -7.33
N ARG A 44 14.83 5.86 -6.59
CA ARG A 44 14.31 6.48 -5.36
C ARG A 44 13.04 7.30 -5.62
N THR A 45 13.03 8.09 -6.69
CA THR A 45 11.85 8.89 -7.07
C THR A 45 10.69 7.98 -7.43
N ASP A 46 10.93 6.93 -8.21
CA ASP A 46 9.90 5.95 -8.59
C ASP A 46 9.32 5.24 -7.36
N ALA A 47 10.17 4.83 -6.42
CA ALA A 47 9.75 4.24 -5.16
C ALA A 47 8.87 5.19 -4.33
N VAL A 48 9.30 6.45 -4.16
CA VAL A 48 8.49 7.46 -3.47
C VAL A 48 7.12 7.65 -4.13
N VAL A 49 7.08 7.76 -5.46
CA VAL A 49 5.82 7.95 -6.19
C VAL A 49 4.90 6.73 -6.03
N ALA A 50 5.44 5.52 -6.16
CA ALA A 50 4.68 4.28 -6.01
C ALA A 50 4.09 4.14 -4.60
N VAL A 51 4.91 4.38 -3.57
CA VAL A 51 4.49 4.32 -2.17
C VAL A 51 3.44 5.38 -1.86
N THR A 52 3.67 6.63 -2.24
CA THR A 52 2.72 7.72 -1.99
C THR A 52 1.37 7.45 -2.64
N ARG A 53 1.34 6.95 -3.88
CA ARG A 53 0.10 6.60 -4.58
C ARG A 53 -0.66 5.47 -3.87
N LEU A 54 0.03 4.38 -3.54
CA LEU A 54 -0.57 3.24 -2.86
C LEU A 54 -1.19 3.65 -1.51
N TRP A 55 -0.42 4.32 -0.66
CA TRP A 55 -0.88 4.68 0.68
C TRP A 55 -1.96 5.75 0.67
N THR A 56 -1.94 6.69 -0.29
CA THR A 56 -3.02 7.67 -0.43
C THR A 56 -4.34 6.98 -0.79
N SER A 57 -4.30 6.03 -1.74
CA SER A 57 -5.49 5.26 -2.13
C SER A 57 -6.01 4.40 -0.98
N LEU A 58 -5.11 3.72 -0.28
CA LEU A 58 -5.47 2.85 0.85
C LEU A 58 -6.07 3.65 2.01
N ILE A 59 -5.49 4.80 2.37
CA ILE A 59 -6.02 5.67 3.43
C ILE A 59 -7.41 6.18 3.04
N ALA A 60 -7.63 6.56 1.78
CA ALA A 60 -8.93 7.02 1.29
C ALA A 60 -9.99 5.92 1.40
N ASP A 61 -9.64 4.68 1.02
CA ASP A 61 -10.54 3.53 1.19
C ASP A 61 -10.85 3.25 2.66
N LEU A 62 -9.83 3.22 3.53
CA LEU A 62 -10.00 3.02 4.96
C LEU A 62 -10.79 4.15 5.63
N ALA A 63 -10.77 5.37 5.10
CA ALA A 63 -11.56 6.48 5.60
C ALA A 63 -13.04 6.40 5.17
N SER A 64 -13.38 5.54 4.20
CA SER A 64 -14.75 5.37 3.72
C SER A 64 -15.67 4.79 4.81
N VAL A 65 -16.89 5.32 4.89
CA VAL A 65 -17.96 4.79 5.75
C VAL A 65 -18.42 3.39 5.31
N GLN A 66 -18.14 3.01 4.07
CA GLN A 66 -18.46 1.68 3.53
C GLN A 66 -17.41 0.63 3.90
N ASN A 67 -16.25 1.05 4.41
CA ASN A 67 -15.20 0.13 4.81
C ASN A 67 -15.59 -0.59 6.12
N GLN A 68 -15.64 -1.92 6.04
CA GLN A 68 -16.18 -2.81 7.06
C GLN A 68 -15.20 -3.11 8.19
N TYR A 69 -13.95 -2.64 8.11
CA TYR A 69 -12.98 -2.87 9.18
C TYR A 69 -13.37 -2.13 10.48
N PRO A 70 -13.01 -2.68 11.65
CA PRO A 70 -13.20 -2.00 12.93
C PRO A 70 -12.52 -0.63 12.95
N ASN A 71 -13.18 0.37 13.54
CA ASN A 71 -12.64 1.75 13.60
C ASN A 71 -11.25 1.83 14.24
N GLU A 72 -10.97 1.01 15.24
CA GLU A 72 -9.65 0.93 15.88
C GLU A 72 -8.56 0.44 14.90
N LEU A 73 -8.86 -0.58 14.10
CA LEU A 73 -7.96 -1.08 13.08
C LEU A 73 -7.72 -0.05 11.98
N LYS A 74 -8.80 0.60 11.51
CA LYS A 74 -8.72 1.70 10.52
C LYS A 74 -7.83 2.83 11.03
N ALA A 75 -8.04 3.29 12.26
CA ALA A 75 -7.23 4.34 12.87
C ALA A 75 -5.74 3.97 12.99
N ARG A 76 -5.43 2.72 13.35
CA ARG A 76 -4.06 2.22 13.40
C ARG A 76 -3.40 2.20 12.02
N ILE A 77 -4.07 1.66 11.01
CA ILE A 77 -3.51 1.58 9.65
C ILE A 77 -3.36 2.99 9.04
N ILE A 78 -4.33 3.88 9.24
CA ILE A 78 -4.24 5.28 8.79
C ILE A 78 -3.04 5.98 9.46
N SER A 79 -2.83 5.79 10.77
CA SER A 79 -1.70 6.39 11.49
C SER A 79 -0.35 5.91 10.92
N ILE A 80 -0.26 4.63 10.57
CA ILE A 80 0.91 4.04 9.91
C ILE A 80 1.09 4.64 8.50
N GLY A 81 0.02 4.74 7.71
CA GLY A 81 0.09 5.33 6.38
C GLY A 81 0.53 6.78 6.40
N LEU A 82 0.05 7.57 7.36
CA LEU A 82 0.51 8.95 7.56
C LEU A 82 1.98 9.04 7.99
N PHE A 83 2.49 8.05 8.72
CA PHE A 83 3.92 7.94 9.00
C PHE A 83 4.71 7.63 7.70
N VAL A 84 4.26 6.67 6.90
CA VAL A 84 4.89 6.31 5.62
C VAL A 84 4.95 7.51 4.67
N LEU A 85 3.84 8.23 4.48
CA LEU A 85 3.81 9.42 3.61
C LEU A 85 4.81 10.49 4.06
N ARG A 86 4.94 10.72 5.37
CA ARG A 86 5.95 11.65 5.92
C ARG A 86 7.38 11.15 5.70
N HIS A 87 7.61 9.84 5.83
CA HIS A 87 8.91 9.23 5.56
C HIS A 87 9.30 9.38 4.08
N CYS A 88 8.36 9.18 3.16
CA CYS A 88 8.57 9.41 1.73
C CYS A 88 8.90 10.86 1.40
N GLU A 89 8.21 11.84 2.01
CA GLU A 89 8.56 13.26 1.85
C GLU A 89 9.97 13.58 2.37
N ALA A 90 10.38 12.96 3.48
CA ALA A 90 11.75 13.09 3.97
C ALA A 90 12.76 12.47 2.99
N ALA A 91 12.50 11.27 2.46
CA ALA A 91 13.38 10.56 1.53
C ALA A 91 13.59 11.29 0.17
N ARG A 92 12.67 12.21 -0.19
CA ARG A 92 12.87 13.11 -1.34
C ARG A 92 13.96 14.15 -1.09
N SER A 93 14.12 14.59 0.15
CA SER A 93 15.05 15.67 0.52
C SER A 93 16.33 15.17 1.16
N ASP A 94 16.33 13.95 1.70
CA ASP A 94 17.43 13.33 2.42
C ASP A 94 17.70 11.93 1.84
N GLU A 95 18.86 11.77 1.21
CA GLU A 95 19.29 10.53 0.55
C GLU A 95 19.74 9.45 1.53
N THR A 96 19.89 9.78 2.82
CA THR A 96 20.26 8.82 3.87
C THR A 96 19.07 7.98 4.36
N LYS A 97 17.85 8.30 3.90
CA LYS A 97 16.63 7.57 4.26
C LYS A 97 16.43 6.39 3.32
N ASP A 98 16.43 5.19 3.87
CA ASP A 98 16.08 3.95 3.18
C ASP A 98 14.56 3.68 3.21
N PHE A 99 14.12 2.62 2.52
CA PHE A 99 12.72 2.18 2.51
C PHE A 99 12.46 0.99 3.45
N ALA A 100 13.43 0.56 4.25
CA ALA A 100 13.36 -0.69 5.03
C ALA A 100 12.11 -0.76 5.93
N ALA A 101 11.85 0.30 6.69
CA ALA A 101 10.67 0.38 7.57
C ALA A 101 9.35 0.34 6.78
N VAL A 102 9.30 0.99 5.61
CA VAL A 102 8.10 1.03 4.77
C VAL A 102 7.85 -0.33 4.10
N ILE A 103 8.91 -1.03 3.69
CA ILE A 103 8.85 -2.40 3.16
C ILE A 103 8.28 -3.34 4.22
N GLU A 104 8.80 -3.30 5.45
CA GLU A 104 8.33 -4.17 6.54
C GLU A 104 6.83 -3.98 6.78
N ILE A 105 6.39 -2.73 6.93
CA ILE A 105 4.98 -2.38 7.12
C ILE A 105 4.13 -2.87 5.94
N SER A 106 4.57 -2.65 4.70
CA SER A 106 3.81 -3.05 3.50
C SER A 106 3.69 -4.58 3.40
N ARG A 107 4.71 -5.32 3.82
CA ARG A 107 4.66 -6.80 3.92
C ARG A 107 3.72 -7.28 5.01
N MET A 108 3.66 -6.60 6.15
CA MET A 108 2.68 -6.91 7.20
C MET A 108 1.25 -6.68 6.71
N LEU A 109 1.02 -5.59 5.96
CA LEU A 109 -0.27 -5.28 5.38
C LEU A 109 -0.69 -6.33 4.34
N GLU A 110 0.21 -6.73 3.43
CA GLU A 110 -0.05 -7.78 2.43
C GLU A 110 -0.46 -9.09 3.08
N LYS A 111 0.25 -9.50 4.14
CA LYS A 111 -0.06 -10.71 4.91
C LYS A 111 -1.38 -10.60 5.67
N GLY A 112 -1.69 -9.42 6.21
CA GLY A 112 -2.93 -9.16 6.93
C GLY A 112 -4.17 -9.15 6.04
N LEU A 113 -4.02 -8.72 4.77
CA LEU A 113 -5.09 -8.78 3.76
C LEU A 113 -5.28 -10.19 3.17
N ALA A 114 -4.29 -11.08 3.31
CA ALA A 114 -4.34 -12.46 2.84
C ALA A 114 -5.01 -13.43 3.84
N GLN A 115 -5.39 -12.96 5.04
CA GLN A 115 -6.14 -13.71 6.06
C GLN A 115 -7.62 -13.33 6.06
#